data_AF-A0AAU6RCG1-F1
#
_entry.id   AF-A0AAU6RCG1-F1
#
_cell.length_a   1.000
_cell.length_b   1.000
_cell.length_c   1.000
_cell.angle_alpha   90.00
_cell.angle_beta   90.00
_cell.angle_gamma   90.00
#
_symmetry.space_group_name_H-M   'P 1'
#
loop_
_entity.id
_entity.type
_entity.pdbx_description
1 polymer ?
#
loop_
_entity_poly.entity_id
_entity_poly.type
_entity_poly.pdbx_seq_one_letter_code
_entity_poly.pdbx_strand_id
1 'polypeptide(L)'
;MIEQKKIWRTIYEYTKYSGFEYFTHGEAEDDIWLINRKKGIIKRVILKKETAQSTLFMVQKIMDHFNDIEDTVGHIINRFEIILVNQTNHFQDNMPNHIFIEQCNDESDLKRLFGHPYQKITGKNKDKAIKTYKKSVLNGNMIENAIRKFSPLTYLIMLLNVVIFILMSIVQHIHKVEMIIDKGGLTHFNFVHGDYYRIITSIFIHFDVQHLLYNMMTLFIFGKLVEYLYTRWQYLCIYFIGGIIGNLISLTFDNISISVGASGAICALIGALMSHLIFSGKFEKKFLIQTFIGILIFLIGSAIFENVNHYAHFGGLFGGLFIASMFFIYRYNKRYFYYMALGLVVILGLLIINIFSEREHHIYNEYAKQYLMEGKDSEGIEIIRKTIDRGYQNDETYVLYGLWKTKDEGLSSGLLVWLDALKKYPNSERLNFQLALAYRAMDNYPKAEKYIDKAITINKKEEYIKLKKEIQEFR
;
A
#
# COMPACT_ATOMS: atom_id res chain seq x y z
N MET A 1 -3.05 49.29 -2.56
CA MET A 1 -3.34 48.35 -3.68
C MET A 1 -2.46 47.13 -3.50
N ILE A 2 -3.04 45.95 -3.39
CA ILE A 2 -2.32 44.68 -3.23
C ILE A 2 -1.60 44.36 -4.53
N GLU A 3 -0.31 44.02 -4.46
CA GLU A 3 0.46 43.58 -5.63
C GLU A 3 -0.15 42.33 -6.27
N GLN A 4 -0.26 42.32 -7.61
CA GLN A 4 -0.78 41.15 -8.36
C GLN A 4 -0.02 39.86 -8.02
N LYS A 5 1.30 39.95 -7.83
CA LYS A 5 2.13 38.79 -7.44
C LYS A 5 1.64 38.16 -6.14
N LYS A 6 1.32 39.00 -5.15
CA LYS A 6 0.88 38.56 -3.83
C LYS A 6 -0.50 37.89 -3.90
N ILE A 7 -1.41 38.46 -4.69
CA ILE A 7 -2.74 37.88 -4.93
C ILE A 7 -2.62 36.48 -5.54
N TRP A 8 -1.88 36.34 -6.65
CA TRP A 8 -1.70 35.06 -7.32
C TRP A 8 -1.00 34.02 -6.45
N ARG A 9 0.00 34.43 -5.67
CA ARG A 9 0.65 33.56 -4.69
C ARG A 9 -0.34 33.06 -3.64
N THR A 10 -1.14 33.95 -3.05
CA THR A 10 -2.10 33.57 -2.01
C THR A 10 -3.19 32.66 -2.56
N ILE A 11 -3.72 32.92 -3.75
CA ILE A 11 -4.68 32.03 -4.42
C ILE A 11 -4.06 30.66 -4.72
N TYR A 12 -2.81 30.64 -5.19
CA TYR A 12 -2.06 29.39 -5.42
C TYR A 12 -1.93 28.56 -4.14
N GLU A 13 -1.51 29.19 -3.03
CA GLU A 13 -1.38 28.50 -1.75
C GLU A 13 -2.75 28.10 -1.19
N TYR A 14 -3.77 28.93 -1.35
CA TYR A 14 -5.15 28.63 -0.94
C TYR A 14 -5.71 27.39 -1.65
N THR A 15 -5.63 27.34 -2.98
CA THR A 15 -6.12 26.19 -3.78
C THR A 15 -5.39 24.90 -3.48
N LYS A 16 -4.15 24.96 -2.96
CA LYS A 16 -3.38 23.79 -2.53
C LYS A 16 -3.96 23.10 -1.29
N TYR A 17 -4.60 23.83 -0.37
CA TYR A 17 -5.03 23.31 0.94
C TYR A 17 -6.55 23.36 1.17
N SER A 18 -7.27 24.27 0.52
CA SER A 18 -8.69 24.54 0.81
C SER A 18 -9.68 23.62 0.10
N GLY A 19 -9.21 22.78 -0.82
CA GLY A 19 -10.03 21.94 -1.69
C GLY A 19 -10.64 22.69 -2.89
N PHE A 20 -10.47 24.01 -3.00
CA PHE A 20 -10.89 24.77 -4.17
C PHE A 20 -10.06 24.43 -5.41
N GLU A 21 -10.71 24.37 -6.56
CA GLU A 21 -10.15 24.05 -7.87
C GLU A 21 -10.49 25.14 -8.87
N TYR A 22 -9.64 25.32 -9.86
CA TYR A 22 -9.99 26.16 -11.00
C TYR A 22 -11.11 25.51 -11.82
N PHE A 23 -12.13 26.30 -12.15
CA PHE A 23 -13.27 25.89 -12.95
C PHE A 23 -13.25 26.54 -14.33
N THR A 24 -13.23 27.87 -14.39
CA THR A 24 -13.20 28.64 -15.63
C THR A 24 -12.63 30.04 -15.37
N HIS A 25 -12.42 30.82 -16.43
CA HIS A 25 -12.11 32.25 -16.36
C HIS A 25 -12.98 33.03 -17.35
N GLY A 26 -13.15 34.34 -17.12
CA GLY A 26 -13.77 35.25 -18.09
C GLY A 26 -12.87 35.46 -19.33
N GLU A 27 -13.29 36.26 -20.31
CA GLU A 27 -12.51 36.47 -21.55
C GLU A 27 -11.07 36.98 -21.29
N ALA A 28 -10.86 37.68 -20.18
CA ALA A 28 -9.54 38.00 -19.66
C ALA A 28 -9.21 37.08 -18.48
N GLU A 29 -7.95 36.62 -18.37
CA GLU A 29 -7.42 35.85 -17.23
C GLU A 29 -7.37 36.66 -15.90
N ASP A 30 -8.14 37.74 -15.81
CA ASP A 30 -8.33 38.63 -14.66
C ASP A 30 -9.68 38.39 -13.95
N ASP A 31 -10.48 37.43 -14.43
CA ASP A 31 -11.72 36.96 -13.81
C ASP A 31 -11.65 35.44 -13.66
N ILE A 32 -11.52 34.93 -12.43
CA ILE A 32 -11.18 33.53 -12.16
C ILE A 32 -12.26 32.89 -11.32
N TRP A 33 -12.73 31.72 -11.73
CA TRP A 33 -13.73 30.96 -11.00
C TRP A 33 -13.07 29.78 -10.31
N LEU A 34 -13.17 29.77 -8.99
CA LEU A 34 -12.73 28.69 -8.14
C LEU A 34 -13.94 27.97 -7.56
N ILE A 35 -13.92 26.65 -7.60
CA ILE A 35 -15.01 25.81 -7.11
C ILE A 35 -14.55 24.85 -6.02
N ASN A 36 -15.37 24.70 -4.99
CA ASN A 36 -15.29 23.62 -4.03
C ASN A 36 -16.54 22.74 -4.13
N ARG A 37 -16.46 21.69 -4.97
CA ARG A 37 -17.58 20.76 -5.22
C ARG A 37 -18.08 20.07 -3.95
N LYS A 38 -17.20 19.79 -2.97
CA LYS A 38 -17.58 19.15 -1.70
C LYS A 38 -18.41 20.06 -0.80
N LYS A 39 -18.20 21.38 -0.86
CA LYS A 39 -18.93 22.36 -0.04
C LYS A 39 -20.07 23.06 -0.81
N GLY A 40 -20.13 22.90 -2.13
CA GLY A 40 -21.04 23.65 -3.00
C GLY A 40 -20.72 25.15 -2.97
N ILE A 41 -19.44 25.53 -2.94
CA ILE A 41 -19.03 26.95 -2.88
C ILE A 41 -18.31 27.34 -4.18
N ILE A 42 -18.72 28.45 -4.77
CA ILE A 42 -18.02 29.10 -5.88
C ILE A 42 -17.44 30.43 -5.39
N LYS A 43 -16.18 30.68 -5.76
CA LYS A 43 -15.50 31.97 -5.58
C LYS A 43 -15.12 32.52 -6.96
N ARG A 44 -15.75 33.61 -7.38
CA ARG A 44 -15.38 34.38 -8.57
C ARG A 44 -14.47 35.52 -8.14
N VAL A 45 -13.23 35.53 -8.61
CA VAL A 45 -12.20 36.49 -8.22
C VAL A 45 -11.96 37.45 -9.38
N ILE A 46 -12.29 38.73 -9.17
CA ILE A 46 -12.21 39.77 -10.20
C ILE A 46 -11.04 40.69 -9.86
N LEU A 47 -10.00 40.64 -10.71
CA LEU A 47 -8.76 41.41 -10.60
C LEU A 47 -8.81 42.70 -11.41
N LYS A 48 -9.64 42.77 -12.46
CA LYS A 48 -9.82 43.95 -13.31
C LYS A 48 -10.79 44.93 -12.64
N LYS A 49 -10.50 46.24 -12.73
CA LYS A 49 -11.41 47.28 -12.24
C LYS A 49 -12.75 47.23 -12.99
N GLU A 50 -13.84 47.06 -12.24
CA GLU A 50 -15.21 47.15 -12.73
C GLU A 50 -15.99 48.27 -12.05
N THR A 51 -16.92 48.88 -12.79
CA THR A 51 -17.84 49.87 -12.24
C THR A 51 -18.94 49.18 -11.42
N ALA A 52 -19.54 49.87 -10.46
CA ALA A 52 -20.65 49.34 -9.67
C ALA A 52 -21.81 48.83 -10.56
N GLN A 53 -22.10 49.55 -11.65
CA GLN A 53 -23.13 49.14 -12.61
C GLN A 53 -22.77 47.86 -13.37
N SER A 54 -21.50 47.68 -13.76
CA SER A 54 -21.02 46.44 -14.39
C SER A 54 -21.15 45.26 -13.43
N THR A 55 -20.78 45.45 -12.17
CA THR A 55 -20.90 44.40 -11.14
C THR A 55 -22.36 44.04 -10.87
N LEU A 56 -23.27 45.02 -10.80
CA LEU A 56 -24.71 44.75 -10.64
C LEU A 56 -25.29 43.97 -11.82
N PHE A 57 -24.95 44.36 -13.06
CA PHE A 57 -25.38 43.63 -14.25
C PHE A 57 -24.85 42.19 -14.25
N MET A 58 -23.61 41.99 -13.80
CA MET A 58 -23.03 40.66 -13.64
C MET A 58 -23.77 39.81 -12.60
N VAL A 59 -24.11 40.39 -11.44
CA VAL A 59 -24.88 39.71 -10.40
C VAL A 59 -26.24 39.28 -10.94
N GLN A 60 -26.94 40.18 -11.64
CA GLN A 60 -28.22 39.87 -12.26
C GLN A 60 -28.09 38.70 -13.24
N LYS A 61 -27.06 38.71 -14.09
CA LYS A 61 -26.80 37.61 -15.03
C LYS A 61 -26.51 36.28 -14.33
N ILE A 62 -25.81 36.29 -13.19
CA ILE A 62 -25.59 35.07 -12.39
C ILE A 62 -26.92 34.57 -11.81
N MET A 63 -27.79 35.46 -11.37
CA MET A 63 -29.11 35.10 -10.84
C MET A 63 -30.01 34.50 -11.93
N ASP A 64 -30.10 35.15 -13.09
CA ASP A 64 -30.95 34.72 -14.21
C ASP A 64 -30.52 33.36 -14.75
N HIS A 65 -29.22 33.04 -14.66
CA HIS A 65 -28.63 31.79 -15.15
C HIS A 65 -28.13 30.85 -14.03
N PHE A 66 -28.63 31.00 -12.80
CA PHE A 66 -28.09 30.25 -11.66
C PHE A 66 -28.21 28.74 -11.84
N ASN A 67 -29.37 28.27 -12.32
CA ASN A 67 -29.63 26.86 -12.61
C ASN A 67 -28.70 26.34 -13.72
N ASP A 68 -28.45 27.13 -14.77
CA ASP A 68 -27.53 26.76 -15.85
C ASP A 68 -26.10 26.59 -15.32
N ILE A 69 -25.69 27.41 -14.35
CA ILE A 69 -24.40 27.29 -13.68
C ILE A 69 -24.35 26.02 -12.84
N GLU A 70 -25.40 25.69 -12.07
CA GLU A 70 -25.49 24.43 -11.32
C GLU A 70 -25.39 23.21 -12.23
N ASP A 71 -26.08 23.22 -13.36
CA ASP A 71 -26.05 22.15 -14.37
C ASP A 71 -24.66 22.00 -14.99
N THR A 72 -24.01 23.12 -15.33
CA THR A 72 -22.65 23.10 -15.89
C THR A 72 -21.63 22.60 -14.88
N VAL A 73 -21.80 22.96 -13.61
CA VAL A 73 -20.95 22.54 -12.50
C VAL A 73 -21.21 21.07 -12.11
N GLY A 74 -22.43 20.58 -12.32
CA GLY A 74 -22.89 19.25 -11.92
C GLY A 74 -23.08 19.09 -10.40
N HIS A 75 -23.21 20.19 -9.66
CA HIS A 75 -23.40 20.21 -8.21
C HIS A 75 -24.24 21.40 -7.77
N ILE A 76 -25.02 21.21 -6.70
CA ILE A 76 -25.78 22.26 -6.03
C ILE A 76 -24.84 23.30 -5.42
N ILE A 77 -25.12 24.57 -5.65
CA ILE A 77 -24.34 25.71 -5.18
C ILE A 77 -25.03 26.28 -3.94
N ASN A 78 -24.42 26.03 -2.78
CA ASN A 78 -24.88 26.56 -1.49
C ASN A 78 -24.44 28.02 -1.27
N ARG A 79 -23.33 28.44 -1.91
CA ARG A 79 -22.77 29.77 -1.71
C ARG A 79 -21.99 30.22 -2.94
N PHE A 80 -22.32 31.41 -3.43
CA PHE A 80 -21.60 32.09 -4.51
C PHE A 80 -20.95 33.36 -3.98
N GLU A 81 -19.63 33.41 -3.97
CA GLU A 81 -18.86 34.56 -3.48
C GLU A 81 -18.20 35.31 -4.65
N ILE A 82 -18.52 36.59 -4.80
CA ILE A 82 -17.91 37.50 -5.76
C ILE A 82 -16.88 38.34 -5.02
N ILE A 83 -15.61 38.17 -5.35
CA ILE A 83 -14.48 38.83 -4.67
C ILE A 83 -13.93 39.92 -5.58
N LEU A 84 -14.15 41.18 -5.19
CA LEU A 84 -13.65 42.37 -5.87
C LEU A 84 -12.29 42.76 -5.30
N VAL A 85 -11.23 42.66 -6.11
CA VAL A 85 -9.86 42.93 -5.65
C VAL A 85 -9.44 44.36 -6.01
N ASN A 86 -8.89 45.09 -5.03
CA ASN A 86 -8.42 46.49 -5.17
C ASN A 86 -9.51 47.47 -5.64
N GLN A 87 -10.76 47.25 -5.21
CA GLN A 87 -11.94 47.99 -5.64
C GLN A 87 -12.93 48.15 -4.49
N THR A 88 -13.46 49.36 -4.32
CA THR A 88 -14.49 49.70 -3.34
C THR A 88 -15.75 50.12 -4.08
N ASN A 89 -16.67 49.17 -4.27
CA ASN A 89 -18.01 49.44 -4.80
C ASN A 89 -19.01 49.23 -3.66
N HIS A 90 -19.70 50.28 -3.24
CA HIS A 90 -20.78 50.18 -2.27
C HIS A 90 -22.07 49.77 -2.99
N PHE A 91 -22.68 48.68 -2.55
CA PHE A 91 -23.95 48.17 -3.07
C PHE A 91 -25.03 48.38 -2.01
N GLN A 92 -26.19 48.94 -2.39
CA GLN A 92 -27.28 49.28 -1.47
C GLN A 92 -28.47 48.30 -1.52
N ASP A 93 -28.40 47.23 -2.31
CA ASP A 93 -29.57 46.42 -2.66
C ASP A 93 -29.67 45.07 -1.91
N ASN A 94 -30.91 44.59 -1.77
CA ASN A 94 -31.26 43.26 -1.25
C ASN A 94 -30.66 42.16 -2.12
N MET A 95 -29.50 41.64 -1.71
CA MET A 95 -28.85 40.51 -2.37
C MET A 95 -29.59 39.19 -2.07
N PRO A 96 -29.65 38.24 -3.02
CA PRO A 96 -30.22 36.92 -2.78
C PRO A 96 -29.47 36.17 -1.68
N ASN A 97 -30.16 35.28 -0.95
CA ASN A 97 -29.61 34.55 0.21
C ASN A 97 -28.36 33.69 -0.07
N HIS A 98 -28.02 33.44 -1.34
CA HIS A 98 -26.88 32.60 -1.76
C HIS A 98 -25.73 33.36 -2.43
N ILE A 99 -25.86 34.66 -2.73
CA ILE A 99 -24.82 35.47 -3.40
C ILE A 99 -24.23 36.48 -2.42
N PHE A 100 -22.91 36.46 -2.28
CA PHE A 100 -22.16 37.34 -1.38
C PHE A 100 -21.13 38.13 -2.18
N ILE A 101 -21.09 39.45 -2.00
CA ILE A 101 -20.02 40.30 -2.55
C ILE A 101 -19.05 40.62 -1.42
N GLU A 102 -17.78 40.33 -1.65
CA GLU A 102 -16.68 40.55 -0.72
C GLU A 102 -15.66 41.49 -1.37
N GLN A 103 -15.17 42.47 -0.63
CA GLN A 103 -14.11 43.36 -1.09
C GLN A 103 -12.77 42.90 -0.52
N CYS A 104 -11.72 42.96 -1.34
CA CYS A 104 -10.35 42.62 -0.96
C CYS A 104 -9.41 43.78 -1.30
N ASN A 105 -9.24 44.69 -0.33
CA ASN A 105 -8.49 45.93 -0.54
C ASN A 105 -7.12 45.95 0.15
N ASP A 106 -6.95 45.12 1.19
CA ASP A 106 -5.70 44.99 1.92
C ASP A 106 -5.29 43.52 2.19
N GLU A 107 -4.16 43.35 2.87
CA GLU A 107 -3.64 42.02 3.20
C GLU A 107 -4.46 41.28 4.26
N SER A 108 -5.19 42.00 5.11
CA SER A 108 -6.07 41.42 6.11
C SER A 108 -7.28 40.77 5.44
N ASP A 109 -7.86 41.43 4.43
CA ASP A 109 -8.91 40.87 3.58
C ASP A 109 -8.42 39.65 2.82
N LEU A 110 -7.22 39.73 2.24
CA LEU A 110 -6.64 38.62 1.48
C LEU A 110 -6.45 37.39 2.37
N LYS A 111 -6.00 37.58 3.63
CA LYS A 111 -5.89 36.51 4.62
C LYS A 111 -7.26 36.02 5.11
N ARG A 112 -8.26 36.89 5.21
CA ARG A 112 -9.63 36.50 5.59
C ARG A 112 -10.29 35.63 4.51
N LEU A 113 -10.16 36.03 3.25
CA LEU A 113 -10.84 35.40 2.10
C LEU A 113 -10.13 34.17 1.56
N PHE A 114 -8.80 34.15 1.63
CA PHE A 114 -7.94 33.09 1.07
C PHE A 114 -6.95 32.52 2.09
N GLY A 115 -7.12 32.77 3.38
CA GLY A 115 -6.27 32.21 4.43
C GLY A 115 -6.48 30.71 4.62
N HIS A 116 -5.39 30.00 4.92
CA HIS A 116 -5.44 28.61 5.37
C HIS A 116 -4.39 28.36 6.47
N PRO A 117 -4.70 27.60 7.54
CA PRO A 117 -3.75 27.34 8.63
C PRO A 117 -2.38 26.84 8.16
N TYR A 118 -2.36 25.97 7.15
CA TYR A 118 -1.14 25.39 6.56
C TYR A 118 -0.34 26.32 5.64
N GLN A 119 -0.84 27.51 5.27
CA GLN A 119 -0.08 28.47 4.44
C GLN A 119 1.19 28.95 5.15
N LYS A 120 1.12 29.16 6.47
CA LYS A 120 2.26 29.60 7.29
C LYS A 120 3.41 28.59 7.28
N ILE A 121 3.09 27.29 7.21
CA ILE A 121 4.08 26.20 7.24
C ILE A 121 4.88 26.14 5.93
N THR A 122 4.28 26.50 4.80
CA THR A 122 4.94 26.48 3.48
C THR A 122 5.47 27.83 3.01
N GLY A 123 5.42 28.86 3.84
CA GLY A 123 5.87 30.22 3.52
C GLY A 123 7.35 30.36 3.13
N LYS A 124 8.16 29.30 3.29
CA LYS A 124 9.58 29.22 2.89
C LYS A 124 9.82 28.76 1.44
N ASN A 125 8.80 28.64 0.60
CA ASN A 125 9.01 28.28 -0.81
C ASN A 125 9.68 29.41 -1.60
N LYS A 126 10.61 29.06 -2.50
CA LYS A 126 11.31 29.97 -3.41
C LYS A 126 10.31 30.91 -4.09
N ASP A 127 10.61 32.20 -4.08
CA ASP A 127 9.77 33.22 -4.69
C ASP A 127 9.73 33.01 -6.22
N LYS A 128 8.59 32.51 -6.72
CA LYS A 128 8.39 32.22 -8.15
C LYS A 128 7.90 33.46 -8.90
N ALA A 129 8.11 33.48 -10.21
CA ALA A 129 7.51 34.49 -11.09
C ALA A 129 5.97 34.41 -11.06
N ILE A 130 5.30 35.55 -11.25
CA ILE A 130 3.83 35.65 -11.26
C ILE A 130 3.22 34.66 -12.26
N LYS A 131 3.81 34.57 -13.46
CA LYS A 131 3.39 33.67 -14.54
C LYS A 131 3.33 32.20 -14.09
N THR A 132 4.21 31.78 -13.19
CA THR A 132 4.22 30.40 -12.67
C THR A 132 3.07 30.13 -11.72
N TYR A 133 2.74 31.08 -10.84
CA TYR A 133 1.56 30.97 -9.96
C TYR A 133 0.28 30.95 -10.79
N LYS A 134 0.15 31.89 -11.73
CA LYS A 134 -0.98 31.99 -12.66
C LYS A 134 -1.19 30.70 -13.44
N LYS A 135 -0.17 30.21 -14.13
CA LYS A 135 -0.21 28.94 -14.87
C LYS A 135 -0.61 27.76 -13.99
N SER A 136 -0.13 27.71 -12.74
CA SER A 136 -0.42 26.59 -11.83
C SER A 136 -1.85 26.62 -11.28
N VAL A 137 -2.41 27.81 -11.06
CA VAL A 137 -3.81 27.98 -10.62
C VAL A 137 -4.75 27.64 -11.75
N LEU A 138 -4.51 28.18 -12.94
CA LEU A 138 -5.35 28.02 -14.14
C LEU A 138 -5.16 26.66 -14.84
N ASN A 139 -4.38 25.75 -14.25
CA ASN A 139 -4.10 24.47 -14.88
C ASN A 139 -5.28 23.52 -14.75
N GLY A 140 -5.83 23.08 -15.89
CA GLY A 140 -6.86 22.04 -15.96
C GLY A 140 -6.32 20.61 -15.78
N ASN A 141 -5.00 20.39 -15.91
CA ASN A 141 -4.44 19.04 -15.86
C ASN A 141 -4.64 18.40 -14.48
N MET A 142 -5.42 17.32 -14.47
CA MET A 142 -5.77 16.57 -13.28
C MET A 142 -4.57 16.00 -12.51
N ILE A 143 -3.56 15.44 -13.20
CA ILE A 143 -2.37 14.87 -12.54
C ILE A 143 -1.55 15.97 -11.89
N GLU A 144 -1.35 17.09 -12.58
CA GLU A 144 -0.61 18.23 -12.03
C GLU A 144 -1.36 18.82 -10.82
N ASN A 145 -2.69 18.88 -10.86
CA ASN A 145 -3.51 19.30 -9.72
C ASN A 145 -3.41 18.32 -8.55
N ALA A 146 -3.48 17.02 -8.79
CA ALA A 146 -3.31 16.00 -7.75
C ALA A 146 -1.92 16.07 -7.10
N ILE A 147 -0.86 16.18 -7.90
CA ILE A 147 0.53 16.32 -7.42
C ILE A 147 0.72 17.64 -6.65
N ARG A 148 0.08 18.72 -7.08
CA ARG A 148 0.18 20.04 -6.43
C ARG A 148 -0.53 20.08 -5.08
N LYS A 149 -1.76 19.55 -5.00
CA LYS A 149 -2.61 19.61 -3.81
C LYS A 149 -1.98 18.87 -2.63
N PHE A 150 -2.35 19.28 -1.43
CA PHE A 150 -1.90 18.61 -0.22
C PHE A 150 -2.70 17.32 0.02
N SER A 151 -1.99 16.21 0.15
CA SER A 151 -2.53 14.85 0.29
C SER A 151 -2.10 14.27 1.64
N PRO A 152 -2.77 14.67 2.74
CA PRO A 152 -2.34 14.34 4.09
C PRO A 152 -2.23 12.84 4.37
N LEU A 153 -3.12 12.02 3.81
CA LEU A 153 -3.10 10.57 4.07
C LEU A 153 -1.93 9.90 3.36
N THR A 154 -1.66 10.27 2.12
CA THR A 154 -0.50 9.79 1.37
C THR A 154 0.79 10.13 2.12
N TYR A 155 0.94 11.38 2.57
CA TYR A 155 2.10 11.78 3.35
C TYR A 155 2.20 11.08 4.70
N LEU A 156 1.07 10.85 5.39
CA LEU A 156 1.05 10.12 6.65
C LEU A 156 1.51 8.67 6.45
N ILE A 157 0.99 7.97 5.44
CA ILE A 157 1.39 6.59 5.14
C ILE A 157 2.87 6.54 4.76
N MET A 158 3.35 7.47 3.93
CA MET A 158 4.77 7.56 3.60
C MET A 158 5.64 7.76 4.86
N LEU A 159 5.24 8.68 5.74
CA LEU A 159 5.93 8.94 7.00
C LEU A 159 5.97 7.67 7.87
N LEU A 160 4.85 6.96 8.00
CA LEU A 160 4.79 5.71 8.77
C LEU A 160 5.73 4.65 8.21
N ASN A 161 5.78 4.47 6.88
CA ASN A 161 6.71 3.54 6.24
C ASN A 161 8.17 3.89 6.53
N VAL A 162 8.54 5.17 6.43
CA VAL A 162 9.91 5.63 6.70
C VAL A 162 10.25 5.45 8.18
N VAL A 163 9.36 5.82 9.10
CA VAL A 163 9.59 5.68 10.55
C VAL A 163 9.73 4.20 10.93
N ILE A 164 8.83 3.34 10.45
CA ILE A 164 8.89 1.90 10.72
C ILE A 164 10.18 1.30 10.16
N PHE A 165 10.61 1.69 8.96
CA PHE A 165 11.86 1.22 8.38
C PHE A 165 13.09 1.62 9.23
N ILE A 166 13.14 2.87 9.70
CA ILE A 166 14.22 3.35 10.57
C ILE A 166 14.23 2.58 11.90
N LEU A 167 13.07 2.43 12.54
CA LEU A 167 12.95 1.68 13.80
C LEU A 167 13.39 0.22 13.62
N MET A 168 12.97 -0.44 12.55
CA MET A 168 13.36 -1.82 12.26
C MET A 168 14.85 -1.96 11.95
N SER A 169 15.45 -0.98 11.28
CA SER A 169 16.90 -0.95 11.03
C SER A 169 17.71 -0.84 12.33
N ILE A 170 17.22 -0.02 13.28
CA ILE A 170 17.83 0.12 14.61
C ILE A 170 17.70 -1.20 15.39
N VAL A 171 16.50 -1.80 15.41
CA VAL A 171 16.24 -3.08 16.08
C VAL A 171 17.11 -4.20 15.50
N GLN A 172 17.24 -4.28 14.17
CA GLN A 172 18.11 -5.23 13.50
C GLN A 172 19.55 -5.11 13.98
N HIS A 173 20.07 -3.88 14.07
CA HIS A 173 21.45 -3.66 14.50
C HIS A 173 21.66 -4.02 15.99
N ILE A 174 20.70 -3.67 16.86
CA ILE A 174 20.79 -3.93 18.30
C ILE A 174 20.63 -5.42 18.62
N HIS A 175 19.65 -6.08 18.03
CA HIS A 175 19.26 -7.46 18.36
C HIS A 175 19.79 -8.51 17.38
N LYS A 176 20.62 -8.10 16.40
CA LYS A 176 21.15 -8.97 15.33
C LYS A 176 20.04 -9.79 14.63
N VAL A 177 18.89 -9.15 14.39
CA VAL A 177 17.76 -9.78 13.69
C VAL A 177 18.00 -9.66 12.19
N GLU A 178 18.63 -10.68 11.60
CA GLU A 178 18.98 -10.66 10.18
C GLU A 178 17.81 -11.03 9.28
N MET A 179 17.01 -12.03 9.67
CA MET A 179 15.91 -12.53 8.86
C MET A 179 14.73 -11.56 8.82
N ILE A 180 14.21 -11.33 7.62
CA ILE A 180 13.06 -10.44 7.44
C ILE A 180 11.75 -11.01 8.04
N ILE A 181 11.67 -12.35 8.16
CA ILE A 181 10.55 -13.02 8.82
C ILE A 181 10.47 -12.59 10.29
N ASP A 182 11.62 -12.51 10.97
CA ASP A 182 11.68 -12.06 12.36
C ASP A 182 11.40 -10.56 12.50
N LYS A 183 11.55 -9.76 11.43
CA LYS A 183 11.19 -8.33 11.39
C LYS A 183 9.70 -8.07 11.20
N GLY A 184 8.88 -9.12 10.98
CA GLY A 184 7.45 -8.99 10.75
C GLY A 184 6.99 -9.38 9.34
N GLY A 185 7.88 -9.93 8.51
CA GLY A 185 7.52 -10.44 7.18
C GLY A 185 6.38 -11.45 7.24
N LEU A 186 5.49 -11.40 6.26
CA LEU A 186 4.34 -12.31 6.16
C LEU A 186 4.74 -13.56 5.37
N THR A 187 4.45 -14.73 5.91
CA THR A 187 4.64 -16.02 5.23
C THR A 187 3.42 -16.88 5.48
N HIS A 188 3.19 -17.89 4.64
CA HIS A 188 2.14 -18.89 4.88
C HIS A 188 2.27 -19.50 6.27
N PHE A 189 3.49 -19.95 6.62
CA PHE A 189 3.80 -20.56 7.90
C PHE A 189 3.37 -19.70 9.10
N ASN A 190 3.78 -18.43 9.18
CA ASN A 190 3.48 -17.61 10.35
C ASN A 190 1.99 -17.24 10.44
N PHE A 191 1.32 -17.10 9.29
CA PHE A 191 -0.09 -16.78 9.24
C PHE A 191 -0.93 -17.94 9.80
N VAL A 192 -0.68 -19.19 9.36
CA VAL A 192 -1.44 -20.35 9.87
C VAL A 192 -1.14 -20.66 11.34
N HIS A 193 0.03 -20.25 11.84
CA HIS A 193 0.43 -20.38 13.24
C HIS A 193 -0.07 -19.25 14.15
N GLY A 194 -0.91 -18.33 13.66
CA GLY A 194 -1.62 -17.36 14.48
C GLY A 194 -1.08 -15.93 14.44
N ASP A 195 -0.03 -15.65 13.67
CA ASP A 195 0.51 -14.29 13.50
C ASP A 195 -0.32 -13.46 12.50
N TYR A 196 -1.65 -13.45 12.63
CA TYR A 196 -2.58 -12.81 11.69
C TYR A 196 -2.32 -11.31 11.51
N TYR A 197 -1.76 -10.64 12.52
CA TYR A 197 -1.42 -9.22 12.46
C TYR A 197 -0.44 -8.90 11.31
N ARG A 198 0.38 -9.88 10.89
CA ARG A 198 1.36 -9.74 9.81
C ARG A 198 0.72 -9.42 8.47
N ILE A 199 -0.56 -9.75 8.27
CA ILE A 199 -1.28 -9.43 7.04
C ILE A 199 -1.43 -7.92 6.82
N ILE A 200 -1.39 -7.13 7.90
CA ILE A 200 -1.42 -5.67 7.85
C ILE A 200 -0.01 -5.10 8.03
N THR A 201 0.76 -5.61 9.00
CA THR A 201 2.07 -5.02 9.31
C THR A 201 3.08 -5.23 8.19
N SER A 202 2.98 -6.31 7.41
CA SER A 202 3.87 -6.55 6.26
C SER A 202 3.84 -5.44 5.22
N ILE A 203 2.71 -4.71 5.09
CA ILE A 203 2.55 -3.56 4.19
C ILE A 203 3.57 -2.45 4.52
N PHE A 204 4.06 -2.38 5.76
CA PHE A 204 4.98 -1.34 6.21
C PHE A 204 6.45 -1.76 6.26
N ILE A 205 6.73 -3.05 6.12
CA ILE A 205 8.08 -3.61 6.24
C ILE A 205 8.76 -3.58 4.87
N HIS A 206 10.05 -3.24 4.81
CA HIS A 206 10.79 -3.18 3.56
C HIS A 206 12.14 -3.90 3.72
N PHE A 207 12.58 -4.57 2.65
CA PHE A 207 13.85 -5.32 2.61
C PHE A 207 15.06 -4.39 2.81
N ASP A 208 15.10 -3.31 2.03
CA ASP A 208 16.24 -2.40 1.95
C ASP A 208 15.78 -0.98 1.59
N VAL A 209 16.75 -0.06 1.54
CA VAL A 209 16.53 1.36 1.25
C VAL A 209 15.99 1.58 -0.17
N GLN A 210 16.44 0.80 -1.15
CA GLN A 210 16.03 0.95 -2.55
C GLN A 210 14.57 0.52 -2.73
N HIS A 211 14.17 -0.58 -2.10
CA HIS A 211 12.78 -1.04 -2.06
C HIS A 211 11.87 0.01 -1.38
N LEU A 212 12.28 0.57 -0.24
CA LEU A 212 11.54 1.66 0.41
C LEU A 212 11.42 2.88 -0.51
N LEU A 213 12.53 3.34 -1.09
CA LEU A 213 12.54 4.52 -1.96
C LEU A 213 11.60 4.36 -3.16
N TYR A 214 11.62 3.20 -3.80
CA TYR A 214 10.75 2.88 -4.91
C TYR A 214 9.27 2.89 -4.52
N ASN A 215 8.92 2.27 -3.39
CA ASN A 215 7.56 2.29 -2.87
C ASN A 215 7.11 3.71 -2.49
N MET A 216 7.98 4.51 -1.89
CA MET A 216 7.64 5.90 -1.51
C MET A 216 7.45 6.80 -2.73
N MET A 217 8.27 6.65 -3.77
CA MET A 217 8.09 7.36 -5.04
C MET A 217 6.77 6.98 -5.70
N THR A 218 6.47 5.68 -5.75
CA THR A 218 5.25 5.16 -6.38
C THR A 218 4.00 5.56 -5.59
N LEU A 219 4.04 5.45 -4.26
CA LEU A 219 2.98 5.89 -3.36
C LEU A 219 2.76 7.40 -3.46
N PHE A 220 3.81 8.20 -3.62
CA PHE A 220 3.67 9.64 -3.83
C PHE A 220 2.88 9.96 -5.11
N ILE A 221 3.10 9.23 -6.20
CA ILE A 221 2.41 9.50 -7.47
C ILE A 221 0.96 9.01 -7.39
N PHE A 222 0.75 7.70 -7.17
CA PHE A 222 -0.58 7.10 -7.22
C PHE A 222 -1.41 7.40 -5.98
N GLY A 223 -0.79 7.46 -4.81
CA GLY A 223 -1.46 7.84 -3.57
C GLY A 223 -2.07 9.22 -3.66
N LYS A 224 -1.31 10.21 -4.14
CA LYS A 224 -1.85 11.57 -4.32
C LYS A 224 -2.97 11.62 -5.35
N LEU A 225 -2.87 10.84 -6.43
CA LEU A 225 -3.91 10.80 -7.46
C LEU A 225 -5.21 10.19 -6.95
N VAL A 226 -5.13 9.07 -6.21
CA VAL A 226 -6.30 8.44 -5.61
C VAL A 226 -6.86 9.28 -4.47
N GLU A 227 -6.04 9.88 -3.61
CA GLU A 227 -6.52 10.77 -2.53
C GLU A 227 -7.20 12.03 -3.07
N TYR A 228 -6.80 12.51 -4.25
CA TYR A 228 -7.48 13.58 -4.96
C TYR A 228 -8.88 13.17 -5.43
N LEU A 229 -9.01 11.93 -5.93
CA LEU A 229 -10.23 11.40 -6.53
C LEU A 229 -11.25 10.87 -5.52
N TYR A 230 -10.78 10.25 -4.46
CA TYR A 230 -11.60 9.55 -3.48
C TYR A 230 -11.72 10.33 -2.18
N THR A 231 -12.76 10.04 -1.40
CA THR A 231 -12.83 10.58 -0.03
C THR A 231 -11.75 9.96 0.86
N ARG A 232 -11.44 10.61 1.98
CA ARG A 232 -10.43 10.14 2.94
C ARG A 232 -10.67 8.68 3.38
N TRP A 233 -11.92 8.35 3.70
CA TRP A 233 -12.30 6.99 4.08
C TRP A 233 -12.13 5.99 2.92
N GLN A 234 -12.60 6.35 1.73
CA GLN A 234 -12.47 5.49 0.55
C GLN A 234 -11.02 5.20 0.20
N TYR A 235 -10.14 6.21 0.28
CA TYR A 235 -8.70 6.05 0.08
C TYR A 235 -8.09 5.03 1.05
N LEU A 236 -8.40 5.15 2.34
CA LEU A 236 -7.91 4.21 3.36
C LEU A 236 -8.44 2.79 3.14
N CYS A 237 -9.73 2.64 2.80
CA CYS A 237 -10.30 1.33 2.47
C CYS A 237 -9.61 0.70 1.26
N ILE A 238 -9.40 1.45 0.18
CA ILE A 238 -8.73 0.96 -1.03
C ILE A 238 -7.31 0.51 -0.68
N TYR A 239 -6.55 1.35 0.04
CA TYR A 239 -5.17 1.06 0.39
C TYR A 239 -5.05 -0.18 1.29
N PHE A 240 -5.75 -0.18 2.43
CA PHE A 240 -5.59 -1.25 3.43
C PHE A 240 -6.33 -2.52 3.03
N ILE A 241 -7.59 -2.46 2.64
CA ILE A 241 -8.35 -3.68 2.29
C ILE A 241 -7.82 -4.25 0.98
N GLY A 242 -7.45 -3.42 0.01
CA GLY A 242 -6.80 -3.88 -1.22
C GLY A 242 -5.45 -4.53 -0.95
N GLY A 243 -4.62 -3.95 -0.07
CA GLY A 243 -3.38 -4.56 0.40
C GLY A 243 -3.59 -5.91 1.11
N ILE A 244 -4.60 -6.01 1.97
CA ILE A 244 -4.98 -7.26 2.65
C ILE A 244 -5.42 -8.31 1.64
N ILE A 245 -6.26 -7.96 0.66
CA ILE A 245 -6.67 -8.87 -0.43
C ILE A 245 -5.43 -9.35 -1.21
N GLY A 246 -4.49 -8.45 -1.50
CA GLY A 246 -3.20 -8.79 -2.10
C GLY A 246 -2.45 -9.83 -1.27
N ASN A 247 -2.29 -9.59 0.03
CA ASN A 247 -1.63 -10.53 0.93
C ASN A 247 -2.36 -11.88 1.03
N LEU A 248 -3.69 -11.92 1.09
CA LEU A 248 -4.46 -13.18 1.09
C LEU A 248 -4.26 -13.97 -0.21
N ILE A 249 -4.29 -13.29 -1.36
CA ILE A 249 -4.04 -13.93 -2.66
C ILE A 249 -2.60 -14.45 -2.72
N SER A 250 -1.62 -13.70 -2.22
CA SER A 250 -0.25 -14.22 -2.11
C SER A 250 -0.20 -15.47 -1.23
N LEU A 251 -0.79 -15.47 -0.05
CA LEU A 251 -0.76 -16.63 0.85
C LEU A 251 -1.46 -17.87 0.26
N THR A 252 -2.39 -17.66 -0.68
CA THR A 252 -3.15 -18.73 -1.36
C THR A 252 -2.35 -19.37 -2.49
N PHE A 253 -1.51 -18.61 -3.20
CA PHE A 253 -0.84 -19.09 -4.41
C PHE A 253 0.68 -19.17 -4.29
N ASP A 254 1.24 -18.67 -3.19
CA ASP A 254 2.67 -18.64 -2.90
C ASP A 254 2.91 -18.85 -1.40
N ASN A 255 3.20 -20.09 -1.05
CA ASN A 255 3.49 -20.52 0.32
C ASN A 255 4.99 -20.50 0.67
N ILE A 256 5.84 -20.05 -0.26
CA ILE A 256 7.30 -20.04 -0.09
C ILE A 256 7.80 -18.61 0.13
N SER A 257 7.31 -17.65 -0.63
CA SER A 257 7.86 -16.29 -0.58
C SER A 257 7.49 -15.56 0.70
N ILE A 258 8.33 -14.59 1.03
CA ILE A 258 8.10 -13.68 2.15
C ILE A 258 7.52 -12.39 1.60
N SER A 259 6.27 -12.10 1.96
CA SER A 259 5.62 -10.85 1.57
C SER A 259 5.97 -9.73 2.54
N VAL A 260 6.56 -8.67 1.99
CA VAL A 260 6.79 -7.39 2.66
C VAL A 260 6.64 -6.25 1.64
N GLY A 261 6.27 -5.07 2.13
CA GLY A 261 6.30 -3.84 1.37
C GLY A 261 4.93 -3.29 1.06
N ALA A 262 4.89 -1.98 0.80
CA ALA A 262 3.66 -1.27 0.50
C ALA A 262 3.12 -1.58 -0.90
N SER A 263 3.87 -2.27 -1.75
CA SER A 263 3.60 -2.43 -3.18
C SER A 263 2.26 -3.09 -3.49
N GLY A 264 1.81 -4.07 -2.71
CA GLY A 264 0.46 -4.66 -2.88
C GLY A 264 -0.67 -3.65 -2.64
N ALA A 265 -0.54 -2.82 -1.60
CA ALA A 265 -1.49 -1.74 -1.31
C ALA A 265 -1.40 -0.60 -2.35
N ILE A 266 -0.21 -0.35 -2.89
CA ILE A 266 -0.02 0.60 -4.00
C ILE A 266 -0.67 0.07 -5.29
N CYS A 267 -0.57 -1.23 -5.58
CA CYS A 267 -1.32 -1.85 -6.67
C CYS A 267 -2.83 -1.66 -6.50
N ALA A 268 -3.34 -1.70 -5.28
CA ALA A 268 -4.75 -1.39 -5.03
C ALA A 268 -5.12 0.06 -5.38
N LEU A 269 -4.24 1.03 -5.13
CA LEU A 269 -4.43 2.39 -5.60
C LEU A 269 -4.47 2.47 -7.13
N ILE A 270 -3.60 1.73 -7.82
CA ILE A 270 -3.62 1.61 -9.29
C ILE A 270 -4.95 1.00 -9.77
N GLY A 271 -5.42 -0.07 -9.12
CA GLY A 271 -6.70 -0.70 -9.42
C GLY A 271 -7.89 0.26 -9.23
N ALA A 272 -7.84 1.10 -8.20
CA ALA A 272 -8.85 2.13 -8.00
C ALA A 272 -8.85 3.22 -9.07
N LEU A 273 -7.69 3.54 -9.66
CA LEU A 273 -7.62 4.41 -10.83
C LEU A 273 -8.25 3.74 -12.06
N MET A 274 -8.02 2.44 -12.26
CA MET A 274 -8.69 1.68 -13.33
C MET A 274 -10.22 1.67 -13.14
N SER A 275 -10.71 1.46 -11.91
CA SER A 275 -12.14 1.57 -11.60
C SER A 275 -12.67 2.96 -11.96
N HIS A 276 -11.97 4.01 -11.53
CA HIS A 276 -12.35 5.38 -11.84
C HIS A 276 -12.40 5.62 -13.37
N LEU A 277 -11.44 5.07 -14.12
CA LEU A 277 -11.40 5.14 -15.58
C LEU A 277 -12.62 4.48 -16.24
N ILE A 278 -13.04 3.33 -15.72
CA ILE A 278 -14.19 2.56 -16.23
C ILE A 278 -15.50 3.29 -15.95
N PHE A 279 -15.69 3.83 -14.75
CA PHE A 279 -17.00 4.34 -14.32
C PHE A 279 -17.25 5.83 -14.60
N SER A 280 -16.22 6.67 -14.77
CA SER A 280 -16.46 8.10 -15.00
C SER A 280 -16.85 8.43 -16.44
N GLY A 281 -16.49 7.58 -17.42
CA GLY A 281 -16.88 7.69 -18.83
C GLY A 281 -16.31 8.89 -19.60
N LYS A 282 -15.58 9.82 -18.96
CA LYS A 282 -15.01 11.03 -19.61
C LYS A 282 -13.62 11.34 -19.05
N PHE A 283 -12.58 11.20 -19.88
CA PHE A 283 -11.24 11.68 -19.55
C PHE A 283 -10.57 12.37 -20.72
N GLU A 284 -9.73 13.34 -20.37
CA GLU A 284 -8.76 13.89 -21.31
C GLU A 284 -7.79 12.79 -21.74
N LYS A 285 -7.54 12.69 -23.06
CA LYS A 285 -6.56 11.75 -23.65
C LYS A 285 -5.19 11.84 -22.95
N LYS A 286 -4.80 13.05 -22.53
CA LYS A 286 -3.56 13.30 -21.80
C LYS A 286 -3.51 12.58 -20.45
N PHE A 287 -4.61 12.58 -19.69
CA PHE A 287 -4.70 11.89 -18.40
C PHE A 287 -4.53 10.38 -18.56
N LEU A 288 -5.18 9.80 -19.58
CA LEU A 288 -5.10 8.37 -19.87
C LEU A 288 -3.65 7.95 -20.20
N ILE A 289 -2.99 8.69 -21.10
CA ILE A 289 -1.60 8.41 -21.50
C ILE A 289 -0.64 8.54 -20.31
N GLN A 290 -0.76 9.60 -19.51
CA GLN A 290 0.12 9.81 -18.35
C GLN A 290 -0.08 8.72 -17.28
N THR A 291 -1.32 8.31 -17.02
CA THR A 291 -1.63 7.21 -16.10
C THR A 291 -1.06 5.89 -16.61
N PHE A 292 -1.23 5.60 -17.91
CA PHE A 292 -0.67 4.40 -18.54
C PHE A 292 0.86 4.35 -18.46
N ILE A 293 1.55 5.46 -18.75
CA ILE A 293 3.01 5.56 -18.61
C ILE A 293 3.43 5.32 -17.16
N GLY A 294 2.72 5.90 -16.19
CA GLY A 294 2.99 5.67 -14.77
C GLY A 294 2.88 4.18 -14.39
N ILE A 295 1.84 3.49 -14.87
CA ILE A 295 1.64 2.06 -14.63
C ILE A 295 2.75 1.24 -15.30
N LEU A 296 3.16 1.60 -16.51
CA LEU A 296 4.25 0.92 -17.21
C LEU A 296 5.59 1.05 -16.45
N ILE A 297 5.90 2.25 -15.95
CA ILE A 297 7.09 2.48 -15.11
C ILE A 297 7.03 1.65 -13.82
N PHE A 298 5.83 1.52 -13.24
CA PHE A 298 5.62 0.68 -12.07
C PHE A 298 5.90 -0.81 -12.38
N LEU A 299 5.35 -1.32 -13.49
CA LEU A 299 5.56 -2.72 -13.89
C LEU A 299 7.03 -3.01 -14.23
N ILE A 300 7.70 -2.10 -14.94
CA ILE A 300 9.12 -2.25 -15.28
C ILE A 300 9.97 -2.28 -14.00
N GLY A 301 9.75 -1.35 -13.07
CA GLY A 301 10.49 -1.39 -11.81
C GLY A 301 10.19 -2.66 -11.02
N SER A 302 8.92 -3.06 -10.92
CA SER A 302 8.50 -4.32 -10.30
C SER A 302 9.14 -5.57 -10.91
N ALA A 303 9.56 -5.55 -12.17
CA ALA A 303 10.22 -6.67 -12.83
C ALA A 303 11.75 -6.67 -12.63
N ILE A 304 12.34 -5.52 -12.30
CA ILE A 304 13.79 -5.36 -12.10
C ILE A 304 14.19 -5.70 -10.65
N PHE A 305 13.32 -5.43 -9.69
CA PHE A 305 13.60 -5.72 -8.28
C PHE A 305 13.52 -7.22 -7.98
N GLU A 306 14.50 -7.73 -7.25
CA GLU A 306 14.48 -9.09 -6.71
C GLU A 306 13.48 -9.22 -5.56
N ASN A 307 12.98 -10.44 -5.30
CA ASN A 307 12.05 -10.75 -4.21
C ASN A 307 10.70 -10.00 -4.29
N VAL A 308 10.23 -9.69 -5.49
CA VAL A 308 8.93 -9.06 -5.69
C VAL A 308 7.81 -10.09 -5.67
N ASN A 309 6.83 -9.87 -4.81
CA ASN A 309 5.66 -10.72 -4.71
C ASN A 309 4.58 -10.34 -5.74
N HIS A 310 4.63 -11.01 -6.90
CA HIS A 310 3.70 -10.74 -8.00
C HIS A 310 2.25 -11.12 -7.69
N TYR A 311 2.01 -12.14 -6.86
CA TYR A 311 0.65 -12.51 -6.44
C TYR A 311 0.02 -11.44 -5.56
N ALA A 312 0.80 -10.84 -4.65
CA ALA A 312 0.35 -9.72 -3.84
C ALA A 312 0.04 -8.47 -4.69
N HIS A 313 0.83 -8.23 -5.73
CA HIS A 313 0.59 -7.13 -6.67
C HIS A 313 -0.70 -7.34 -7.47
N PHE A 314 -0.87 -8.54 -8.02
CA PHE A 314 -2.07 -8.93 -8.75
C PHE A 314 -3.31 -8.83 -7.86
N GLY A 315 -3.26 -9.44 -6.67
CA GLY A 315 -4.38 -9.40 -5.74
C GLY A 315 -4.69 -7.99 -5.24
N GLY A 316 -3.66 -7.17 -5.01
CA GLY A 316 -3.81 -5.76 -4.68
C GLY A 316 -4.53 -4.99 -5.78
N LEU A 317 -4.10 -5.13 -7.03
CA LEU A 317 -4.72 -4.50 -8.20
C LEU A 317 -6.20 -4.85 -8.32
N PHE A 318 -6.53 -6.15 -8.26
CA PHE A 318 -7.91 -6.61 -8.33
C PHE A 318 -8.74 -6.18 -7.12
N GLY A 319 -8.18 -6.25 -5.91
CA GLY A 319 -8.83 -5.81 -4.69
C GLY A 319 -9.18 -4.32 -4.73
N GLY A 320 -8.23 -3.48 -5.14
CA GLY A 320 -8.44 -2.04 -5.30
C GLY A 320 -9.47 -1.69 -6.37
N LEU A 321 -9.38 -2.34 -7.54
CA LEU A 321 -10.38 -2.22 -8.61
C LEU A 321 -11.78 -2.59 -8.09
N PHE A 322 -11.90 -3.70 -7.38
CA PHE A 322 -13.17 -4.19 -6.85
C PHE A 322 -13.75 -3.24 -5.80
N ILE A 323 -12.97 -2.85 -4.78
CA ILE A 323 -13.40 -1.94 -3.70
C ILE A 323 -13.82 -0.58 -4.26
N ALA A 324 -13.02 -0.02 -5.17
CA ALA A 324 -13.36 1.24 -5.80
C ALA A 324 -14.66 1.15 -6.61
N SER A 325 -14.87 0.03 -7.33
CA SER A 325 -16.10 -0.21 -8.10
C SER A 325 -17.33 -0.32 -7.19
N MET A 326 -17.18 -0.94 -6.02
CA MET A 326 -18.25 -0.96 -5.00
C MET A 326 -18.66 0.46 -4.59
N PHE A 327 -17.72 1.39 -4.44
CA PHE A 327 -18.07 2.78 -4.10
C PHE A 327 -18.86 3.50 -5.19
N PHE A 328 -18.57 3.23 -6.47
CA PHE A 328 -19.38 3.75 -7.58
C PHE A 328 -20.77 3.12 -7.60
N ILE A 329 -20.83 1.80 -7.51
CA ILE A 329 -22.07 1.03 -7.56
C ILE A 329 -22.98 1.38 -6.37
N TYR A 330 -22.43 1.62 -5.17
CA TYR A 330 -23.21 2.07 -4.02
C TYR A 330 -23.99 3.37 -4.29
N ARG A 331 -23.42 4.30 -5.07
CA ARG A 331 -24.09 5.56 -5.43
C ARG A 331 -25.22 5.38 -6.44
N TYR A 332 -25.09 4.41 -7.34
CA TYR A 332 -26.04 4.18 -8.43
C TYR A 332 -27.13 3.15 -8.06
N ASN A 333 -26.73 2.02 -7.46
CA ASN A 333 -27.63 0.94 -7.09
C ASN A 333 -27.12 0.15 -5.87
N LYS A 334 -27.72 0.44 -4.71
CA LYS A 334 -27.37 -0.19 -3.43
C LYS A 334 -27.54 -1.71 -3.42
N ARG A 335 -28.46 -2.28 -4.21
CA ARG A 335 -28.71 -3.73 -4.23
C ARG A 335 -27.50 -4.50 -4.78
N TYR A 336 -26.93 -4.03 -5.90
CA TYR A 336 -25.72 -4.64 -6.47
C TYR A 336 -24.51 -4.48 -5.56
N PHE A 337 -24.41 -3.37 -4.82
CA PHE A 337 -23.38 -3.21 -3.79
C PHE A 337 -23.45 -4.34 -2.74
N TYR A 338 -24.64 -4.66 -2.22
CA TYR A 338 -24.78 -5.75 -1.23
C TYR A 338 -24.46 -7.12 -1.83
N TYR A 339 -24.80 -7.39 -3.10
CA TYR A 339 -24.40 -8.63 -3.77
C TYR A 339 -22.89 -8.73 -3.95
N MET A 340 -22.22 -7.64 -4.33
CA MET A 340 -20.75 -7.61 -4.41
C MET A 340 -20.11 -7.78 -3.03
N ALA A 341 -20.66 -7.16 -1.99
CA ALA A 341 -20.17 -7.31 -0.62
C ALA A 341 -20.28 -8.76 -0.14
N LEU A 342 -21.41 -9.42 -0.38
CA LEU A 342 -21.60 -10.84 -0.07
C LEU A 342 -20.61 -11.71 -0.86
N GLY A 343 -20.46 -11.47 -2.16
CA GLY A 343 -19.50 -12.17 -3.01
C GLY A 343 -18.06 -12.02 -2.50
N LEU A 344 -17.67 -10.82 -2.06
CA LEU A 344 -16.36 -10.57 -1.46
C LEU A 344 -16.15 -11.38 -0.18
N VAL A 345 -17.14 -11.40 0.73
CA VAL A 345 -17.07 -12.19 1.97
C VAL A 345 -16.92 -13.68 1.66
N VAL A 346 -17.66 -14.20 0.68
CA VAL A 346 -17.56 -15.60 0.25
C VAL A 346 -16.18 -15.90 -0.32
N ILE A 347 -15.66 -15.06 -1.22
CA ILE A 347 -14.32 -15.23 -1.81
C ILE A 347 -13.24 -15.19 -0.72
N LEU A 348 -13.30 -14.22 0.20
CA LEU A 348 -12.36 -14.13 1.31
C LEU A 348 -12.42 -15.36 2.21
N GLY A 349 -13.62 -15.88 2.49
CA GLY A 349 -13.81 -17.13 3.22
C GLY A 349 -13.17 -18.32 2.51
N LEU A 350 -13.33 -18.44 1.19
CA LEU A 350 -12.71 -19.48 0.39
C LEU A 350 -11.18 -19.37 0.36
N LEU A 351 -10.63 -18.17 0.26
CA LEU A 351 -9.18 -17.94 0.34
C LEU A 351 -8.64 -18.38 1.70
N ILE A 352 -9.31 -18.01 2.80
CA ILE A 352 -8.92 -18.42 4.15
C ILE A 352 -8.94 -19.95 4.28
N ILE A 353 -10.02 -20.61 3.84
CA ILE A 353 -10.11 -22.08 3.86
C ILE A 353 -8.96 -22.71 3.07
N ASN A 354 -8.65 -22.18 1.89
CA ASN A 354 -7.55 -22.67 1.07
C ASN A 354 -6.20 -22.53 1.79
N ILE A 355 -5.89 -21.35 2.35
CA ILE A 355 -4.65 -21.09 3.10
C ILE A 355 -4.46 -22.12 4.22
N PHE A 356 -5.51 -22.43 5.00
CA PHE A 356 -5.43 -23.43 6.07
C PHE A 356 -5.45 -24.89 5.59
N SER A 357 -5.80 -25.14 4.33
CA SER A 357 -5.83 -26.49 3.75
C SER A 357 -4.54 -26.86 3.01
N GLU A 358 -3.72 -25.87 2.64
CA GLU A 358 -2.43 -26.11 2.00
C GLU A 358 -1.43 -26.80 2.93
N ARG A 359 -0.53 -27.59 2.34
CA ARG A 359 0.59 -28.17 3.10
C ARG A 359 1.51 -27.07 3.55
N GLU A 360 1.80 -27.06 4.85
CA GLU A 360 2.72 -26.10 5.44
C GLU A 360 4.12 -26.23 4.86
N HIS A 361 4.64 -25.13 4.35
CA HIS A 361 6.05 -25.01 3.99
C HIS A 361 6.84 -24.46 5.18
N HIS A 362 7.75 -25.27 5.71
CA HIS A 362 8.50 -24.93 6.92
C HIS A 362 9.72 -24.06 6.61
N ILE A 363 9.47 -22.76 6.47
CA ILE A 363 10.48 -21.80 6.02
C ILE A 363 11.72 -21.73 6.92
N TYR A 364 11.58 -21.97 8.22
CA TYR A 364 12.73 -21.99 9.14
C TYR A 364 13.65 -23.18 8.87
N ASN A 365 13.10 -24.34 8.51
CA ASN A 365 13.90 -25.49 8.10
C ASN A 365 14.65 -25.24 6.80
N GLU A 366 14.06 -24.51 5.84
CA GLU A 366 14.75 -24.16 4.59
C GLU A 366 15.94 -23.22 4.83
N TYR A 367 15.75 -22.18 5.65
CA TYR A 367 16.88 -21.32 6.05
C TYR A 367 17.95 -22.10 6.82
N ALA A 368 17.55 -23.00 7.71
CA ALA A 368 18.48 -23.87 8.41
C ALA A 368 19.27 -24.77 7.44
N LYS A 369 18.61 -25.39 6.44
CA LYS A 369 19.29 -26.15 5.38
C LYS A 369 20.27 -25.29 4.59
N GLN A 370 19.86 -24.09 4.21
CA GLN A 370 20.71 -23.17 3.45
C GLN A 370 21.97 -22.81 4.25
N TYR A 371 21.84 -22.48 5.54
CA TYR A 371 22.99 -22.21 6.40
C TYR A 371 23.89 -23.42 6.60
N LEU A 372 23.31 -24.64 6.69
CA LEU A 372 24.09 -25.87 6.74
C LEU A 372 24.92 -26.05 5.45
N MET A 373 24.34 -25.76 4.27
CA MET A 373 25.03 -25.84 2.97
C MET A 373 26.11 -24.76 2.80
N GLU A 374 25.85 -23.55 3.29
CA GLU A 374 26.79 -22.43 3.24
C GLU A 374 27.91 -22.51 4.30
N GLY A 375 27.82 -23.47 5.24
CA GLY A 375 28.77 -23.60 6.35
C GLY A 375 28.60 -22.57 7.48
N LYS A 376 27.44 -21.89 7.54
CA LYS A 376 27.07 -20.91 8.56
C LYS A 376 26.45 -21.60 9.78
N ASP A 377 27.27 -22.37 10.50
CA ASP A 377 26.79 -23.27 11.55
C ASP A 377 26.17 -22.54 12.75
N SER A 378 26.69 -21.36 13.12
CA SER A 378 26.19 -20.61 14.28
C SER A 378 24.78 -20.08 14.03
N GLU A 379 24.56 -19.47 12.88
CA GLU A 379 23.29 -18.93 12.41
C GLU A 379 22.25 -20.03 12.22
N GLY A 380 22.68 -21.16 11.65
CA GLY A 380 21.84 -22.33 11.46
C GLY A 380 21.34 -22.94 12.77
N ILE A 381 22.24 -23.16 13.74
CA ILE A 381 21.86 -23.67 15.07
C ILE A 381 20.95 -22.68 15.79
N GLU A 382 21.21 -21.38 15.68
CA GLU A 382 20.37 -20.35 16.32
C GLU A 382 18.93 -20.38 15.77
N ILE A 383 18.76 -20.51 14.45
CA ILE A 383 17.43 -20.66 13.84
C ILE A 383 16.70 -21.89 14.38
N ILE A 384 17.38 -23.03 14.46
CA ILE A 384 16.76 -24.25 14.99
C ILE A 384 16.34 -24.08 16.44
N ARG A 385 17.20 -23.49 17.29
CA ARG A 385 16.86 -23.22 18.69
C ARG A 385 15.64 -22.32 18.80
N LYS A 386 15.63 -21.19 18.08
CA LYS A 386 14.47 -20.28 18.01
C LYS A 386 13.20 -21.00 17.53
N THR A 387 13.32 -21.89 16.56
CA THR A 387 12.20 -22.68 16.03
C THR A 387 11.64 -23.61 17.11
N ILE A 388 12.50 -24.29 17.87
CA ILE A 388 12.11 -25.15 18.99
C ILE A 388 11.50 -24.34 20.14
N ASP A 389 12.12 -23.21 20.50
CA ASP A 389 11.67 -22.35 21.61
C ASP A 389 10.29 -21.74 21.33
N ARG A 390 10.00 -21.42 20.06
CA ARG A 390 8.69 -20.93 19.61
C ARG A 390 7.62 -22.01 19.49
N GLY A 391 7.98 -23.29 19.66
CA GLY A 391 7.05 -24.40 19.46
C GLY A 391 6.78 -24.72 17.98
N TYR A 392 7.59 -24.19 17.06
CA TYR A 392 7.43 -24.36 15.61
C TYR A 392 8.11 -25.63 15.07
N GLN A 393 8.82 -26.40 15.89
CA GLN A 393 9.59 -27.56 15.45
C GLN A 393 8.74 -28.68 14.83
N ASN A 394 9.26 -29.32 13.78
CA ASN A 394 8.74 -30.60 13.25
C ASN A 394 9.84 -31.68 13.26
N ASP A 395 9.57 -32.84 12.68
CA ASP A 395 10.52 -33.94 12.59
C ASP A 395 11.80 -33.56 11.83
N GLU A 396 11.67 -32.81 10.74
CA GLU A 396 12.79 -32.30 9.95
C GLU A 396 13.64 -31.27 10.70
N THR A 397 13.04 -30.43 11.55
CA THR A 397 13.77 -29.51 12.45
C THR A 397 14.76 -30.31 13.31
N TYR A 398 14.34 -31.45 13.85
CA TYR A 398 15.20 -32.32 14.65
C TYR A 398 16.21 -33.11 13.83
N VAL A 399 15.90 -33.45 12.58
CA VAL A 399 16.89 -34.01 11.63
C VAL A 399 18.05 -33.03 11.48
N LEU A 400 17.76 -31.76 11.13
CA LEU A 400 18.76 -30.71 10.95
C LEU A 400 19.54 -30.44 12.24
N TYR A 401 18.84 -30.40 13.39
CA TYR A 401 19.51 -30.21 14.67
C TYR A 401 20.52 -31.32 14.98
N GLY A 402 20.14 -32.58 14.75
CA GLY A 402 21.03 -33.71 14.97
C GLY A 402 22.20 -33.77 13.99
N LEU A 403 22.03 -33.28 12.75
CA LEU A 403 23.13 -33.14 11.79
C LEU A 403 24.18 -32.13 12.29
N TRP A 404 23.76 -30.97 12.80
CA TRP A 404 24.69 -30.02 13.42
C TRP A 404 25.35 -30.58 14.66
N LYS A 405 24.60 -31.23 15.55
CA LYS A 405 25.18 -31.88 16.73
C LYS A 405 26.18 -32.98 16.36
N THR A 406 25.94 -33.69 15.27
CA THR A 406 26.91 -34.68 14.73
C THR A 406 28.19 -33.99 14.27
N LYS A 407 28.07 -32.85 13.58
CA LYS A 407 29.21 -32.08 13.08
C LYS A 407 30.03 -31.45 14.20
N ASP A 408 29.39 -30.95 15.25
CA ASP A 408 30.01 -30.18 16.34
C ASP A 408 30.56 -31.08 17.46
N GLU A 409 29.77 -32.06 17.91
CA GLU A 409 30.06 -32.88 19.10
C GLU A 409 30.28 -34.37 18.78
N GLY A 410 30.12 -34.76 17.50
CA GLY A 410 30.26 -36.14 17.04
C GLY A 410 28.94 -36.92 16.95
N LEU A 411 29.00 -38.08 16.29
CA LEU A 411 27.83 -38.88 15.90
C LEU A 411 26.92 -39.27 17.07
N SER A 412 27.48 -39.51 18.26
CA SER A 412 26.70 -39.88 19.44
C SER A 412 25.73 -38.78 19.88
N SER A 413 26.14 -37.51 19.81
CA SER A 413 25.26 -36.38 20.15
C SER A 413 24.10 -36.24 19.17
N GLY A 414 24.35 -36.37 17.86
CA GLY A 414 23.28 -36.37 16.86
C GLY A 414 22.30 -37.52 17.03
N LEU A 415 22.81 -38.71 17.32
CA LEU A 415 22.00 -39.90 17.59
C LEU A 415 21.06 -39.71 18.79
N LEU A 416 21.53 -39.07 19.88
CA LEU A 416 20.70 -38.75 21.03
C LEU A 416 19.56 -37.78 20.66
N VAL A 417 19.85 -36.76 19.86
CA VAL A 417 18.83 -35.81 19.37
C VAL A 417 17.75 -36.53 18.57
N TRP A 418 18.13 -37.37 17.61
CA TRP A 418 17.15 -38.08 16.77
C TRP A 418 16.34 -39.11 17.56
N LEU A 419 16.95 -39.81 18.53
CA LEU A 419 16.24 -40.73 19.43
C LEU A 419 15.21 -40.00 20.30
N ASP A 420 15.56 -38.84 20.85
CA ASP A 420 14.62 -38.06 21.66
C ASP A 420 13.49 -37.49 20.79
N ALA A 421 13.82 -37.00 19.58
CA ALA A 421 12.85 -36.51 18.62
C ALA A 421 11.85 -37.59 18.18
N LEU A 422 12.27 -38.84 18.03
CA LEU A 422 11.36 -39.97 17.72
C LEU A 422 10.31 -40.22 18.81
N LYS A 423 10.56 -39.82 20.06
CA LYS A 423 9.52 -39.92 21.11
C LYS A 423 8.37 -38.94 20.83
N LYS A 424 8.69 -37.78 20.25
CA LYS A 424 7.72 -36.74 19.88
C LYS A 424 7.10 -37.00 18.51
N TYR A 425 7.88 -37.53 17.57
CA TYR A 425 7.48 -37.84 16.19
C TYR A 425 7.69 -39.32 15.86
N PRO A 426 6.89 -40.23 16.46
CA PRO A 426 7.11 -41.68 16.36
C PRO A 426 7.00 -42.22 14.93
N ASN A 427 6.24 -41.54 14.07
CA ASN A 427 5.99 -41.91 12.68
C ASN A 427 6.83 -41.10 11.67
N SER A 428 7.94 -40.48 12.08
CA SER A 428 8.82 -39.77 11.13
C SER A 428 9.69 -40.76 10.36
N GLU A 429 9.52 -40.83 9.05
CA GLU A 429 10.40 -41.61 8.19
C GLU A 429 11.82 -41.03 8.18
N ARG A 430 11.93 -39.69 8.25
CA ARG A 430 13.20 -38.97 8.15
C ARG A 430 14.10 -39.25 9.36
N LEU A 431 13.54 -39.20 10.57
CA LEU A 431 14.27 -39.51 11.80
C LEU A 431 14.71 -40.98 11.84
N ASN A 432 13.82 -41.91 11.44
CA ASN A 432 14.17 -43.32 11.33
C ASN A 432 15.30 -43.54 10.30
N PHE A 433 15.26 -42.85 9.16
CA PHE A 433 16.32 -42.92 8.14
C PHE A 433 17.66 -42.40 8.66
N GLN A 434 17.69 -41.26 9.35
CA GLN A 434 18.92 -40.72 9.95
C GLN A 434 19.51 -41.66 11.02
N LEU A 435 18.66 -42.26 11.86
CA LEU A 435 19.11 -43.26 12.82
C LEU A 435 19.68 -44.51 12.15
N ALA A 436 19.09 -44.96 11.04
CA ALA A 436 19.63 -46.08 10.27
C ALA A 436 21.03 -45.78 9.74
N LEU A 437 21.24 -44.59 9.16
CA LEU A 437 22.56 -44.13 8.71
C LEU A 437 23.56 -44.06 9.88
N ALA A 438 23.14 -43.52 11.02
CA ALA A 438 24.00 -43.40 12.20
C ALA A 438 24.42 -44.75 12.76
N TYR A 439 23.48 -45.69 12.94
CA TYR A 439 23.81 -47.03 13.43
C TYR A 439 24.64 -47.83 12.44
N ARG A 440 24.42 -47.64 11.14
CA ARG A 440 25.26 -48.22 10.10
C ARG A 440 26.70 -47.69 10.20
N ALA A 441 26.89 -46.38 10.37
CA ALA A 441 28.22 -45.78 10.55
C ALA A 441 28.95 -46.22 11.83
N MET A 442 28.22 -46.82 12.78
CA MET A 442 28.75 -47.43 14.00
C MET A 442 28.86 -48.97 13.91
N ASP A 443 28.74 -49.54 12.70
CA ASP A 443 28.75 -50.98 12.43
C ASP A 443 27.68 -51.79 13.20
N ASN A 444 26.61 -51.13 13.65
CA ASN A 444 25.48 -51.77 14.33
C ASN A 444 24.36 -52.09 13.34
N TYR A 445 24.65 -53.02 12.42
CA TYR A 445 23.72 -53.44 11.36
C TYR A 445 22.34 -53.89 11.87
N PRO A 446 22.20 -54.64 13.00
CA PRO A 446 20.87 -55.02 13.51
C PRO A 446 19.99 -53.83 13.88
N LYS A 447 20.56 -52.79 14.49
CA LYS A 447 19.81 -51.56 14.78
C LYS A 447 19.57 -50.74 13.51
N ALA A 448 20.56 -50.66 12.61
CA ALA A 448 20.40 -49.98 11.34
C ALA A 448 19.24 -50.55 10.52
N GLU A 449 19.17 -51.90 10.41
CA GLU A 449 18.08 -52.62 9.74
C GLU A 449 16.72 -52.34 10.39
N LYS A 450 16.65 -52.37 11.74
CA LYS A 450 15.42 -52.04 12.48
C LYS A 450 14.87 -50.65 12.14
N TYR A 451 15.72 -49.63 12.04
CA TYR A 451 15.26 -48.26 11.77
C TYR A 451 14.96 -48.02 10.29
N ILE A 452 15.73 -48.61 9.35
CA ILE A 452 15.44 -48.45 7.91
C ILE A 452 14.14 -49.15 7.52
N ASP A 453 13.82 -50.30 8.13
CA ASP A 453 12.55 -50.98 7.92
C ASP A 453 11.36 -50.14 8.34
N LYS A 454 11.48 -49.42 9.46
CA LYS A 454 10.45 -48.47 9.89
C LYS A 454 10.30 -47.32 8.91
N ALA A 455 11.42 -46.72 8.47
CA ALA A 455 11.38 -45.63 7.49
C ALA A 455 10.69 -46.05 6.18
N ILE A 456 11.03 -47.23 5.64
CA ILE A 456 10.42 -47.79 4.41
C ILE A 456 8.93 -48.09 4.61
N THR A 457 8.56 -48.61 5.79
CA THR A 457 7.16 -48.91 6.13
C THR A 457 6.31 -47.65 6.14
N ILE A 458 6.84 -46.54 6.65
CA ILE A 458 6.16 -45.25 6.69
C ILE A 458 6.11 -44.62 5.31
N ASN A 459 7.24 -44.58 4.59
CA ASN A 459 7.34 -43.98 3.27
C ASN A 459 8.40 -44.68 2.40
N LYS A 460 7.96 -45.25 1.29
CA LYS A 460 8.80 -46.07 0.41
C LYS A 460 9.57 -45.22 -0.60
N LYS A 461 10.64 -44.57 -0.15
CA LYS A 461 11.58 -43.82 -1.01
C LYS A 461 12.70 -44.70 -1.56
N GLU A 462 13.18 -44.37 -2.75
CA GLU A 462 14.26 -45.10 -3.43
C GLU A 462 15.56 -45.11 -2.62
N GLU A 463 15.93 -43.96 -2.03
CA GLU A 463 17.08 -43.82 -1.13
C GLU A 463 17.02 -44.78 0.08
N TYR A 464 15.83 -45.02 0.63
CA TYR A 464 15.67 -45.90 1.80
C TYR A 464 15.84 -47.36 1.41
N ILE A 465 15.29 -47.74 0.26
CA ILE A 465 15.47 -49.09 -0.31
C ILE A 465 16.94 -49.34 -0.61
N LYS A 466 17.64 -48.34 -1.18
CA LYS A 466 19.07 -48.44 -1.47
C LYS A 466 19.90 -48.67 -0.20
N LEU A 467 19.65 -47.88 0.85
CA LEU A 467 20.33 -48.06 2.13
C LEU A 467 20.03 -49.43 2.76
N LYS A 468 18.79 -49.93 2.65
CA LYS A 468 18.44 -51.26 3.15
C LYS A 468 19.22 -52.37 2.45
N LYS A 469 19.33 -52.32 1.12
CA LYS A 469 20.14 -53.29 0.35
C LYS A 469 21.60 -53.25 0.79
N GLU A 470 22.15 -52.06 0.93
CA GLU A 470 23.53 -51.87 1.39
C GLU A 470 23.76 -52.46 2.79
N ILE A 471 22.86 -52.20 3.75
CA ILE A 471 22.94 -52.80 5.10
C ILE A 471 22.90 -54.34 5.06
N GLN A 472 22.16 -54.92 4.11
CA GLN A 472 22.05 -56.37 3.96
C GLN A 472 23.26 -57.01 3.27
N GLU A 473 23.96 -56.28 2.42
CA GLU A 473 25.19 -56.74 1.75
C GLU A 473 26.41 -56.74 2.68
N PHE A 474 26.45 -55.84 3.68
CA PHE A 474 27.56 -55.69 4.63
C PHE A 474 27.35 -56.41 5.98
N ARG A 475 26.23 -57.14 6.14
CA ARG A 475 25.94 -57.97 7.31
C ARG A 475 26.58 -59.34 7.18
#